data_AF-A0A2D7ZPG6-F1
#
_entry.id   AF-A0A2D7ZPG6-F1
#
_cell.length_a   1.000
_cell.length_b   1.000
_cell.length_c   1.000
_cell.angle_alpha   90.00
_cell.angle_beta   90.00
_cell.angle_gamma   90.00
#
_symmetry.space_group_name_H-M   'P 1'
#
loop_
_entity.id
_entity.type
_entity.pdbx_description
1 polymer ?
#
loop_
_entity_poly.entity_id
_entity_poly.type
_entity_poly.pdbx_seq_one_letter_code
_entity_poly.pdbx_strand_id
1 'polypeptide(L)'
;MDLRASEPDLATACAALDAADHAVWAQGQARRPWGVAWSGLGLEPPRRRSPDQIRHAAEARLAAEQAWAASPEGRVKCALANLQAAARALDHQAEALREAASRSPADARAAAPRRLAALSREARSALKALREARSLLV
;
A
#
# COMPACT_ATOMS: atom_id res chain seq x y z
N MET A 1 29.44 -24.13 -24.70
CA MET A 1 28.52 -23.08 -24.22
C MET A 1 28.80 -22.91 -22.74
N ASP A 2 29.59 -21.91 -22.37
CA ASP A 2 29.98 -21.64 -20.98
C ASP A 2 28.87 -20.87 -20.26
N LEU A 3 28.30 -21.49 -19.24
CA LEU A 3 27.34 -20.89 -18.30
C LEU A 3 28.09 -20.35 -17.07
N ARG A 4 28.99 -19.38 -17.28
CA ARG A 4 29.47 -18.53 -16.19
C ARG A 4 28.66 -17.25 -16.20
N ALA A 5 27.43 -17.35 -15.71
CA ALA A 5 26.63 -16.19 -15.36
C ALA A 5 27.46 -15.37 -14.37
N SER A 6 27.82 -14.15 -14.78
CA SER A 6 28.56 -13.19 -13.98
C SER A 6 27.84 -12.98 -12.65
N GLU A 7 28.41 -13.53 -11.58
CA GLU A 7 28.10 -13.05 -10.24
C GLU A 7 28.40 -11.55 -10.24
N PRO A 8 27.46 -10.70 -9.79
CA PRO A 8 27.77 -9.29 -9.64
C PRO A 8 28.94 -9.19 -8.66
N ASP A 9 30.03 -8.60 -9.14
CA ASP A 9 31.21 -8.29 -8.33
C ASP A 9 30.73 -7.65 -7.02
N LEU A 10 31.20 -8.17 -5.89
CA LEU A 10 30.88 -7.66 -4.55
C LEU A 10 31.08 -6.15 -4.47
N ALA A 11 32.05 -5.60 -5.22
CA ALA A 11 32.26 -4.16 -5.32
C ALA A 11 31.06 -3.41 -5.96
N THR A 12 30.41 -4.02 -6.95
CA THR A 12 29.21 -3.46 -7.61
C THR A 12 27.99 -3.53 -6.69
N ALA A 13 27.84 -4.62 -5.93
CA ALA A 13 26.76 -4.75 -4.95
C ALA A 13 26.90 -3.74 -3.80
N CYS A 14 28.12 -3.54 -3.29
CA CYS A 14 28.40 -2.52 -2.27
C CYS A 14 28.13 -1.10 -2.79
N ALA A 15 28.58 -0.77 -4.01
CA ALA A 15 28.32 0.54 -4.60
C ALA A 15 26.82 0.83 -4.81
N ALA A 16 26.02 -0.19 -5.13
CA ALA A 16 24.57 -0.07 -5.25
C ALA A 16 23.89 0.17 -3.89
N LEU A 17 24.39 -0.46 -2.81
CA LEU A 17 23.93 -0.22 -1.44
C LEU A 17 24.28 1.19 -0.97
N ASP A 18 25.52 1.65 -1.19
CA ASP A 18 25.93 3.02 -0.86
C ASP A 18 25.08 4.06 -1.61
N ALA A 19 24.80 3.81 -2.90
CA ALA A 19 23.94 4.68 -3.70
C ALA A 19 22.49 4.70 -3.18
N ALA A 20 21.97 3.56 -2.72
CA ALA A 20 20.64 3.47 -2.11
C ALA A 20 20.58 4.22 -0.78
N ASP A 21 21.59 4.08 0.07
CA ASP A 21 21.70 4.78 1.35
C ASP A 21 21.83 6.30 1.15
N HIS A 22 22.60 6.73 0.15
CA HIS A 22 22.67 8.13 -0.27
C HIS A 22 21.32 8.66 -0.77
N ALA A 23 20.58 7.88 -1.55
CA ALA A 23 19.26 8.26 -2.03
C ALA A 23 18.25 8.40 -0.88
N VAL A 24 18.26 7.48 0.09
CA VAL A 24 17.42 7.53 1.29
C VAL A 24 17.78 8.74 2.16
N TRP A 25 19.08 9.01 2.35
CA TRP A 25 19.56 10.18 3.08
C TRP A 25 19.15 11.49 2.41
N ALA A 26 19.30 11.60 1.08
CA ALA A 26 18.87 12.76 0.30
C ALA A 26 17.35 12.98 0.38
N GLN A 27 16.57 11.90 0.35
CA GLN A 27 15.13 11.94 0.50
C GLN A 27 14.70 12.37 1.91
N GLY A 28 15.47 11.99 2.94
CA GLY A 28 15.30 12.45 4.32
C GLY A 28 15.61 13.93 4.50
N GLN A 29 16.66 14.44 3.84
CA GLN A 29 17.00 15.87 3.83
C GLN A 29 15.93 16.71 3.13
N ALA A 30 15.37 16.22 2.02
CA ALA A 30 14.28 16.89 1.29
C ALA A 30 12.97 17.00 2.11
N ARG A 31 12.82 16.21 3.17
CA ARG A 31 11.66 16.21 4.06
C ARG A 31 11.85 17.05 5.34
N ARG A 32 13.04 17.64 5.56
CA ARG A 32 13.26 18.46 6.75
C ARG A 32 12.45 19.76 6.67
N PRO A 33 11.79 20.18 7.77
CA PRO A 33 11.21 21.52 7.83
C PRO A 33 12.32 22.56 7.63
N TRP A 34 12.03 23.53 6.76
CA TRP A 34 12.93 24.54 6.22
C TRP A 34 13.37 25.52 7.31
N GLY A 35 14.31 25.10 8.15
CA GLY A 35 15.00 25.95 9.11
C GLY A 35 16.23 26.57 8.45
N VAL A 36 16.12 27.85 8.09
CA VAL A 36 17.17 28.82 7.74
C VAL A 36 18.55 28.22 7.40
N ALA A 37 18.85 28.05 6.11
CA ALA A 37 20.20 27.75 5.66
C ALA A 37 21.07 29.01 5.78
N TRP A 38 21.94 29.08 6.79
CA TRP A 38 22.87 30.20 7.02
C TRP A 38 24.02 30.28 5.99
N SER A 39 24.17 29.28 5.12
CA SER A 39 25.32 29.15 4.21
C SER A 39 25.11 29.73 2.81
N GLY A 40 23.98 30.38 2.51
CA GLY A 40 23.70 30.93 1.18
C GLY A 40 23.54 29.90 0.04
N LEU A 41 23.77 28.61 0.32
CA LEU A 41 23.54 27.46 -0.55
C LEU A 41 22.18 26.79 -0.24
N GLY A 42 21.20 27.58 0.16
CA GLY A 42 19.84 27.06 0.36
C GLY A 42 19.27 26.59 -0.97
N LEU A 43 18.65 25.40 -0.99
CA LEU A 43 17.81 24.95 -2.11
C LEU A 43 16.88 26.10 -2.52
N GLU A 44 16.76 26.35 -3.83
CA GLU A 44 15.87 27.39 -4.38
C GLU A 44 14.50 27.26 -3.68
N PRO A 45 14.00 28.34 -3.04
CA PRO A 45 12.73 28.26 -2.34
C PRO A 45 11.66 27.77 -3.31
N PRO A 46 10.83 26.78 -2.93
CA PRO A 46 9.84 26.22 -3.84
C PRO A 46 8.99 27.36 -4.39
N ARG A 47 9.02 27.55 -5.72
CA ARG A 47 8.25 28.59 -6.39
C ARG A 47 6.79 28.45 -5.96
N ARG A 48 6.20 29.52 -5.44
CA ARG A 48 4.79 29.53 -5.03
C ARG A 48 3.96 29.16 -6.26
N ARG A 49 3.35 27.97 -6.23
CA ARG A 49 2.45 27.52 -7.30
C ARG A 49 1.17 28.36 -7.24
N SER A 50 0.69 28.80 -8.39
CA SER A 50 -0.64 29.40 -8.46
C SER A 50 -1.72 28.37 -8.12
N PRO A 51 -2.92 28.78 -7.67
CA PRO A 51 -4.04 27.86 -7.45
C PRO A 51 -4.32 26.96 -8.65
N ASP A 52 -4.21 27.49 -9.88
CA ASP A 52 -4.39 26.72 -11.11
C ASP A 52 -3.30 25.67 -11.32
N GLN A 53 -2.04 26.01 -11.02
CA GLN A 53 -0.94 25.04 -11.08
C GLN A 53 -1.10 23.93 -10.04
N ILE A 54 -1.64 24.24 -8.87
CA ILE A 54 -1.96 23.24 -7.84
C ILE A 54 -3.08 22.32 -8.34
N ARG A 55 -4.15 22.89 -8.88
CA ARG A 55 -5.28 22.13 -9.43
C ARG A 55 -4.85 21.20 -10.56
N HIS A 56 -4.12 21.70 -11.55
CA HIS A 56 -3.62 20.86 -12.66
C HIS A 56 -2.65 19.78 -12.19
N ALA A 57 -1.79 20.07 -11.22
CA ALA A 57 -0.92 19.05 -10.64
C ALA A 57 -1.73 17.95 -9.91
N ALA A 58 -2.81 18.32 -9.23
CA ALA A 58 -3.71 17.36 -8.58
C ALA A 58 -4.48 16.52 -9.60
N GLU A 59 -5.03 17.14 -10.65
CA GLU A 59 -5.71 16.46 -11.76
C GLU A 59 -4.78 15.47 -12.48
N ALA A 60 -3.55 15.91 -12.81
CA ALA A 60 -2.55 15.07 -13.44
C ALA A 60 -2.16 13.88 -12.56
N ARG A 61 -2.03 14.10 -11.25
CA ARG A 61 -1.76 13.03 -10.30
C ARG A 61 -2.92 12.03 -10.22
N LEU A 62 -4.16 12.51 -10.14
CA LEU A 62 -5.34 11.65 -10.13
C LEU A 62 -5.42 10.82 -11.42
N ALA A 63 -5.16 11.43 -12.58
CA ALA A 63 -5.11 10.73 -13.86
C ALA A 63 -4.01 9.65 -13.88
N ALA A 64 -2.82 9.96 -13.35
CA ALA A 64 -1.73 8.98 -13.24
C ALA A 64 -2.08 7.83 -12.30
N GLU A 65 -2.72 8.10 -11.16
CA GLU A 65 -3.19 7.08 -10.23
C GLU A 65 -4.26 6.17 -10.86
N GLN A 66 -5.20 6.74 -11.62
CA GLN A 66 -6.19 5.98 -12.38
C GLN A 66 -5.56 5.13 -13.49
N ALA A 67 -4.60 5.69 -14.24
CA ALA A 67 -3.87 4.96 -15.28
C ALA A 67 -3.06 3.80 -14.70
N TRP A 68 -2.39 4.03 -13.57
CA TRP A 68 -1.70 2.97 -12.84
C TRP A 68 -2.67 1.90 -12.33
N ALA A 69 -3.80 2.28 -11.73
CA ALA A 69 -4.81 1.33 -11.24
C ALA A 69 -5.40 0.47 -12.38
N ALA A 70 -5.52 1.04 -13.58
CA ALA A 70 -5.96 0.33 -14.78
C ALA A 70 -4.88 -0.60 -15.38
N SER A 71 -3.60 -0.39 -15.06
CA SER A 71 -2.50 -1.24 -15.53
C SER A 71 -2.58 -2.67 -14.97
N PRO A 72 -1.98 -3.68 -15.62
CA PRO A 72 -1.95 -5.05 -15.09
C PRO A 72 -1.39 -5.13 -13.65
N GLU A 73 -0.29 -4.41 -13.38
CA GLU A 73 0.34 -4.38 -12.05
C GLU A 73 -0.59 -3.75 -11.00
N GLY A 74 -1.21 -2.61 -11.34
CA GLY A 74 -2.16 -1.93 -10.45
C GLY A 74 -3.37 -2.79 -10.13
N ARG A 75 -3.94 -3.47 -11.14
CA ARG A 75 -5.07 -4.39 -10.94
C ARG A 75 -4.71 -5.54 -10.00
N VAL A 76 -3.53 -6.15 -10.14
CA VAL A 76 -3.06 -7.22 -9.25
C VAL A 76 -2.86 -6.69 -7.82
N LYS A 77 -2.19 -5.54 -7.65
CA LYS A 77 -1.97 -4.93 -6.33
C LYS A 77 -3.29 -4.56 -5.64
N CYS A 78 -4.25 -3.99 -6.37
CA CYS A 78 -5.58 -3.69 -5.85
C CYS A 78 -6.34 -4.96 -5.44
N ALA A 79 -6.28 -6.02 -6.26
CA ALA A 79 -6.92 -7.29 -5.93
C ALA A 79 -6.33 -7.93 -4.66
N LEU A 80 -5.01 -7.91 -4.50
CA LEU A 80 -4.33 -8.37 -3.28
C LEU A 80 -4.69 -7.53 -2.05
N ALA A 81 -4.72 -6.21 -2.17
CA ALA A 81 -5.10 -5.32 -1.08
C ALA A 81 -6.55 -5.56 -0.63
N ASN A 82 -7.48 -5.76 -1.57
CA ASN A 82 -8.87 -6.10 -1.28
C ASN A 82 -8.99 -7.45 -0.57
N LEU A 83 -8.21 -8.45 -0.99
CA LEU A 83 -8.16 -9.76 -0.32
C LEU A 83 -7.65 -9.64 1.12
N GLN A 84 -6.57 -8.89 1.34
CA GLN A 84 -6.02 -8.65 2.68
C GLN A 84 -7.02 -7.91 3.58
N ALA A 85 -7.71 -6.90 3.06
CA ALA A 85 -8.73 -6.17 3.80
C ALA A 85 -9.90 -7.08 4.22
N ALA A 86 -10.37 -7.92 3.29
CA ALA A 86 -11.45 -8.87 3.58
C ALA A 86 -11.02 -9.93 4.60
N ALA A 87 -9.78 -10.43 4.53
CA ALA A 87 -9.23 -11.37 5.51
C ALA A 87 -9.16 -10.76 6.92
N ARG A 88 -8.70 -9.51 7.04
CA ARG A 88 -8.67 -8.78 8.32
C ARG A 88 -10.06 -8.52 8.87
N ALA A 89 -11.02 -8.19 8.01
CA ALA A 89 -12.41 -8.00 8.43
C ALA A 89 -13.02 -9.30 8.96
N LEU A 90 -12.76 -10.44 8.31
CA LEU A 90 -13.19 -11.76 8.77
C LEU A 90 -12.58 -12.11 10.14
N ASP A 91 -11.28 -11.91 10.31
CA ASP A 91 -10.58 -12.17 11.57
C ASP A 91 -11.15 -11.32 12.72
N HIS A 92 -11.35 -10.02 12.48
CA HIS A 92 -11.95 -9.13 13.48
C HIS A 92 -13.37 -9.54 13.88
N GLN A 93 -14.21 -9.97 12.92
CA GLN A 93 -15.56 -10.46 13.23
C GLN A 93 -15.54 -11.79 13.99
N ALA A 94 -14.59 -12.67 13.67
CA ALA A 94 -14.43 -13.94 14.37
C ALA A 94 -13.97 -13.72 15.82
N GLU A 95 -13.01 -12.82 16.05
CA GLU A 95 -12.53 -12.49 17.39
C GLU A 95 -13.64 -11.83 18.22
N ALA A 96 -14.37 -10.88 17.63
CA ALA A 96 -15.49 -10.24 18.30
C ALA A 96 -16.61 -11.24 18.67
N LEU A 97 -16.75 -12.35 17.92
CA LEU A 97 -17.67 -13.45 18.28
C LEU A 97 -17.14 -14.27 19.46
N ARG A 98 -15.84 -14.58 19.48
CA ARG A 98 -15.20 -15.29 20.61
C ARG A 98 -15.33 -14.49 21.90
N GLU A 99 -15.06 -13.18 21.85
CA GLU A 99 -15.21 -12.29 23.00
C GLU A 99 -16.66 -12.14 23.48
N ALA A 100 -17.63 -12.16 22.57
CA ALA A 100 -19.04 -12.12 22.95
C ALA A 100 -19.44 -13.43 23.64
N ALA A 101 -18.99 -14.57 23.10
CA ALA A 101 -19.25 -15.88 23.67
C ALA A 101 -18.60 -16.09 25.04
N SER A 102 -17.40 -15.53 25.27
CA SER A 102 -16.70 -15.62 26.56
C SER A 102 -17.34 -14.76 27.65
N ARG A 103 -17.95 -13.62 27.29
CA ARG A 103 -18.65 -12.73 28.23
C ARG A 103 -20.04 -13.23 28.61
N SER A 104 -20.84 -13.61 27.62
CA SER A 104 -22.22 -14.02 27.82
C SER A 104 -22.70 -14.91 26.66
N PRO A 105 -22.88 -16.23 26.90
CA PRO A 105 -23.37 -17.14 25.87
C PRO A 105 -24.77 -16.78 25.35
N ALA A 106 -25.60 -16.13 26.19
CA ALA A 106 -26.94 -15.68 25.82
C ALA A 106 -26.90 -14.50 24.85
N ASP A 107 -26.05 -13.50 25.11
CA ASP A 107 -25.87 -12.34 24.23
C ASP A 107 -25.19 -12.74 22.91
N ALA A 108 -24.25 -13.70 22.98
CA ALA A 108 -23.64 -14.28 21.80
C ALA A 108 -24.67 -14.98 20.91
N ARG A 109 -25.62 -15.75 21.48
CA ARG A 109 -26.72 -16.36 20.72
C ARG A 109 -27.66 -15.32 20.11
N ALA A 110 -27.98 -14.25 20.84
CA ALA A 110 -28.82 -13.17 20.32
C ALA A 110 -28.15 -12.40 19.16
N ALA A 111 -26.83 -12.18 19.22
CA ALA A 111 -26.07 -11.47 18.20
C ALA A 111 -25.57 -12.37 17.04
N ALA A 112 -25.59 -13.70 17.21
CA ALA A 112 -25.04 -14.67 16.26
C ALA A 112 -25.60 -14.53 14.84
N PRO A 113 -26.93 -14.39 14.60
CA PRO A 113 -27.46 -14.31 13.24
C PRO A 113 -26.91 -13.10 12.46
N ARG A 114 -26.84 -11.93 13.10
CA ARG A 114 -26.32 -10.69 12.48
C ARG A 114 -24.82 -10.78 12.18
N ARG A 115 -24.05 -11.36 13.11
CA ARG A 115 -22.60 -11.53 12.96
C ARG A 115 -22.23 -12.60 11.94
N LEU A 116 -22.98 -13.71 11.89
CA LEU A 116 -22.85 -14.72 10.84
C LEU A 116 -23.20 -14.15 9.46
N ALA A 117 -24.25 -13.34 9.36
CA ALA A 117 -24.59 -12.65 8.11
C ALA A 117 -23.46 -11.70 7.65
N ALA A 118 -22.85 -10.96 8.58
CA ALA A 118 -21.68 -10.13 8.30
C ALA A 118 -20.48 -10.97 7.82
N LEU A 119 -20.13 -12.04 8.55
CA LEU A 119 -19.07 -12.98 8.14
C LEU A 119 -19.32 -13.57 6.74
N SER A 120 -20.54 -14.03 6.45
CA SER A 120 -20.89 -14.56 5.13
C SER A 120 -20.82 -13.50 4.03
N ARG A 121 -21.08 -12.23 4.32
CA ARG A 121 -20.90 -11.13 3.36
C ARG A 121 -19.42 -10.89 3.09
N GLU A 122 -18.60 -10.78 4.12
CA GLU A 122 -17.16 -10.55 3.97
C GLU A 122 -16.47 -11.74 3.29
N ALA A 123 -16.87 -12.98 3.60
CA ALA A 123 -16.37 -14.18 2.94
C ALA A 123 -16.70 -14.22 1.45
N ARG A 124 -17.92 -13.80 1.05
CA ARG A 124 -18.28 -13.67 -0.37
C ARG A 124 -17.46 -12.58 -1.07
N SER A 125 -17.21 -11.47 -0.38
CA SER A 125 -16.33 -10.39 -0.89
C SER A 125 -14.91 -10.90 -1.11
N ALA A 126 -14.34 -11.63 -0.13
CA ALA A 126 -13.02 -12.25 -0.23
C ALA A 126 -12.93 -13.25 -1.38
N LEU A 127 -13.94 -14.11 -1.54
CA LEU A 127 -14.00 -15.08 -2.65
C LEU A 127 -14.08 -14.39 -4.02
N LYS A 128 -14.82 -13.28 -4.11
CA LYS A 128 -14.87 -12.47 -5.33
C LYS A 128 -13.50 -11.86 -5.65
N ALA A 129 -12.87 -11.19 -4.67
CA ALA A 129 -11.54 -10.61 -4.82
C ALA A 129 -10.49 -11.66 -5.19
N LEU A 130 -10.57 -12.87 -4.63
CA LEU A 130 -9.70 -13.98 -4.96
C LEU A 130 -9.87 -14.48 -6.41
N ARG A 131 -11.11 -14.57 -6.89
CA ARG A 131 -11.39 -14.94 -8.29
C ARG A 131 -10.87 -13.88 -9.26
N GLU A 132 -11.07 -12.62 -8.94
CA GLU A 132 -10.54 -11.49 -9.71
C GLU A 132 -9.01 -11.52 -9.73
N ALA A 133 -8.36 -11.67 -8.57
CA ALA A 133 -6.91 -11.81 -8.47
C ALA A 133 -6.39 -12.99 -9.31
N ARG A 134 -7.05 -14.15 -9.22
CA ARG A 134 -6.68 -15.34 -9.99
C ARG A 134 -6.81 -15.11 -11.50
N SER A 135 -7.88 -14.44 -11.95
CA SER A 135 -8.08 -14.14 -13.38
C SER A 135 -7.06 -13.17 -13.97
N LEU A 136 -6.33 -12.45 -13.13
CA LEU A 136 -5.27 -11.52 -13.54
C LEU A 136 -3.88 -12.19 -13.56
N LEU A 137 -3.76 -13.42 -13.04
CA LEU A 137 -2.50 -14.16 -12.92
C LEU A 137 -2.40 -15.34 -13.91
N VAL A 138 -3.51 -15.74 -14.54
CA VAL A 138 -3.61 -16.80 -15.55
C VAL A 138 -3.74 -16.17 -16.93
#